data_AF-A0A100Y0X7-F1
#
_entry.id   AF-A0A100Y0X7-F1
#
_cell.length_a   1.000
_cell.length_b   1.000
_cell.length_c   1.000
_cell.angle_alpha   90.00
_cell.angle_beta   90.00
_cell.angle_gamma   90.00
#
_symmetry.space_group_name_H-M   'P 1'
#
loop_
_entity.id
_entity.type
_entity.pdbx_description
1 polymer ?
#
loop_
_entity_poly.entity_id
_entity_poly.type
_entity_poly.pdbx_seq_one_letter_code
_entity_poly.pdbx_strand_id
1 'polypeptide(L)'
;MAERFVGAGWSSTSGSSCESYEVEASWCRIEVDPTDEGTLLNGVVDPQRFEDLAALLTRFGLLFSLELYGDDAELLREIEAGTP
;
A
#
# COMPACT_ATOMS: atom_id res chain seq x y z
N MET A 1 9.60 -6.92 0.39
CA MET A 1 8.37 -6.25 -0.11
C MET A 1 8.70 -4.86 -0.68
N ALA A 2 9.55 -4.04 -0.03
CA ALA A 2 10.16 -2.83 -0.62
C ALA A 2 10.69 -2.99 -2.06
N GLU A 3 11.48 -4.05 -2.30
CA GLU A 3 12.07 -4.34 -3.62
C GLU A 3 11.03 -4.54 -4.73
N ARG A 4 9.82 -5.00 -4.39
CA ARG A 4 8.73 -5.17 -5.37
C ARG A 4 8.20 -3.82 -5.85
N PHE A 5 8.06 -2.86 -4.95
CA PHE A 5 7.70 -1.48 -5.28
C PHE A 5 8.82 -0.78 -6.06
N VAL A 6 10.07 -0.96 -5.67
CA VAL A 6 11.22 -0.44 -6.42
C VAL A 6 11.25 -1.01 -7.84
N GLY A 7 10.98 -2.31 -8.01
CA GLY A 7 10.82 -2.94 -9.32
C GLY A 7 9.64 -2.42 -10.15
N ALA A 8 8.66 -1.78 -9.51
CA ALA A 8 7.53 -1.11 -10.14
C ALA A 8 7.79 0.40 -10.41
N GLY A 9 9.01 0.88 -10.13
CA GLY A 9 9.42 2.27 -10.36
C GLY A 9 9.17 3.22 -9.20
N TRP A 10 8.89 2.71 -8.00
CA TRP A 10 8.72 3.51 -6.79
C TRP A 10 10.08 3.74 -6.12
N SER A 11 10.23 4.84 -5.38
CA SER A 11 11.35 5.00 -4.44
C SER A 11 11.05 4.29 -3.13
N SER A 12 12.09 3.86 -2.42
CA SER A 12 11.96 3.31 -1.07
C SER A 12 12.97 3.94 -0.14
N THR A 13 12.55 4.25 1.09
CA THR A 13 13.38 4.78 2.18
C THR A 13 13.08 4.00 3.45
N SER A 14 14.06 3.86 4.34
CA SER A 14 13.85 3.27 5.66
C SER A 14 12.75 4.02 6.42
N GLY A 15 11.84 3.28 7.05
CA GLY A 15 10.68 3.83 7.73
C GLY A 15 11.02 4.29 9.15
N SER A 16 9.97 4.65 9.90
CA SER A 16 10.12 5.18 11.26
C SER A 16 10.57 4.13 12.28
N SER A 17 10.36 2.84 11.98
CA SER A 17 10.75 1.69 12.79
C SER A 17 11.88 0.90 12.11
N CYS A 18 12.65 0.13 12.90
CA CYS A 18 13.78 -0.66 12.41
C CYS A 18 13.38 -1.67 11.30
N GLU A 19 12.11 -2.07 11.28
CA GLU A 19 11.57 -3.08 10.37
C GLU A 19 10.57 -2.52 9.35
N SER A 20 10.23 -1.22 9.45
CA SER A 20 9.33 -0.56 8.51
C SER A 20 10.09 0.14 7.40
N TYR A 21 9.42 0.32 6.27
CA TYR A 21 9.95 1.12 5.17
C TYR A 21 8.83 1.87 4.47
N GLU A 22 9.19 3.04 3.96
CA GLU A 22 8.30 3.86 3.16
C GLU A 22 8.58 3.58 1.68
N VAL A 23 7.51 3.49 0.89
CA VAL A 23 7.55 3.44 -0.56
C VAL A 23 6.77 4.62 -1.13
N GLU A 24 7.33 5.29 -2.11
CA GLU A 24 6.77 6.52 -2.67
C GLU A 24 6.74 6.48 -4.21
N ALA A 25 5.64 6.97 -4.76
CA ALA A 25 5.42 7.36 -6.13
C ALA A 25 4.77 8.75 -6.14
N SER A 26 4.74 9.42 -7.29
CA SER A 26 4.21 10.79 -7.41
C SER A 26 2.74 10.96 -6.97
N TRP A 27 2.00 9.87 -6.84
CA TRP A 27 0.57 9.82 -6.50
C TRP A 27 0.30 8.99 -5.25
N CYS A 28 1.34 8.48 -4.57
CA CYS A 28 1.16 7.59 -3.43
C CYS A 28 2.40 7.53 -2.54
N ARG A 29 2.18 7.55 -1.23
CA ARG A 29 3.22 7.39 -0.22
C ARG A 29 2.69 6.46 0.85
N ILE A 30 3.34 5.31 1.02
CA ILE A 30 2.88 4.23 1.89
C ILE A 30 4.02 3.84 2.83
N GLU A 31 3.75 3.85 4.12
CA GLU A 31 4.53 3.13 5.11
C GLU A 31 4.08 1.66 5.12
N VAL A 32 5.07 0.77 5.04
CA VAL A 32 4.88 -0.67 5.06
C VAL A 32 5.43 -1.20 6.36
N ASP A 33 4.53 -1.61 7.24
CA ASP A 33 4.84 -2.11 8.56
C ASP A 33 4.57 -3.62 8.66
N PRO A 34 5.56 -4.45 9.01
CA PRO A 34 5.32 -5.84 9.32
C PRO A 34 4.53 -5.96 10.63
N THR A 35 3.52 -6.83 10.65
CA THR A 35 2.70 -7.12 11.84
C THR A 35 2.66 -8.62 12.09
N ASP A 36 2.23 -9.05 13.28
CA ASP A 36 2.08 -10.48 13.61
C ASP A 36 1.13 -11.22 12.63
N GLU A 37 0.18 -10.51 12.02
CA GLU A 37 -0.82 -11.05 11.09
C GLU A 37 -0.44 -10.88 9.61
N GLY A 38 0.66 -10.18 9.31
CA GLY A 38 1.14 -10.00 7.95
C GLY A 38 1.85 -8.66 7.73
N THR A 39 1.26 -7.82 6.87
CA THR A 39 1.86 -6.54 6.50
C THR A 39 0.76 -5.49 6.41
N LEU A 40 0.90 -4.44 7.21
CA LEU A 40 0.01 -3.29 7.17
C LEU A 40 0.57 -2.24 6.22
N LEU A 41 -0.30 -1.72 5.37
CA LEU A 41 0.02 -0.63 4.44
C LEU A 41 -0.78 0.59 4.89
N ASN A 42 -0.09 1.65 5.31
CA ASN A 42 -0.72 2.91 5.70
C ASN A 42 -0.12 4.07 4.93
N GLY A 43 -0.94 5.04 4.55
CA GLY A 43 -0.41 6.24 3.95
C GLY A 43 -1.44 7.01 3.14
N VAL A 44 -0.95 7.79 2.19
CA VAL A 44 -1.76 8.65 1.34
C VAL A 44 -1.67 8.20 -0.11
N VAL A 45 -2.78 8.32 -0.81
CA VAL A 45 -2.90 7.92 -2.21
C VAL A 45 -3.85 8.88 -2.90
N ASP A 46 -3.56 9.21 -4.16
CA ASP A 46 -4.52 9.87 -5.03
C ASP A 46 -5.76 8.95 -5.20
N PRO A 47 -6.97 9.39 -4.79
CA PRO A 47 -8.19 8.59 -4.90
C PRO A 47 -8.47 8.09 -6.32
N GLN A 48 -8.06 8.84 -7.35
CA GLN A 48 -8.28 8.44 -8.75
C GLN A 48 -7.38 7.28 -9.19
N ARG A 49 -6.32 7.01 -8.44
CA ARG A 49 -5.29 6.00 -8.73
C ARG A 49 -5.35 4.83 -7.74
N PHE A 50 -6.35 4.79 -6.87
CA PHE A 50 -6.50 3.74 -5.86
C PHE A 50 -6.62 2.34 -6.49
N GLU A 51 -7.29 2.21 -7.63
CA GLU A 51 -7.38 0.96 -8.38
C GLU A 51 -6.03 0.55 -9.00
N ASP A 52 -5.17 1.52 -9.36
CA ASP A 52 -3.80 1.22 -9.83
C ASP A 52 -2.95 0.62 -8.71
N LEU A 53 -3.13 1.08 -7.46
CA LEU A 53 -2.47 0.48 -6.29
C LEU A 53 -2.93 -0.96 -6.08
N ALA A 54 -4.24 -1.22 -6.11
CA ALA A 54 -4.79 -2.57 -5.97
C ALA A 54 -4.25 -3.50 -7.07
N ALA A 55 -4.26 -3.06 -8.34
CA ALA A 55 -3.72 -3.82 -9.45
C ALA A 55 -2.22 -4.16 -9.27
N LEU A 56 -1.45 -3.23 -8.70
CA LEU A 56 -0.04 -3.46 -8.39
C LEU A 56 0.14 -4.54 -7.31
N LEU A 57 -0.62 -4.47 -6.22
CA LEU A 57 -0.57 -5.49 -5.16
C LEU A 57 -1.04 -6.87 -5.66
N THR A 58 -2.06 -6.91 -6.52
CA THR A 58 -2.49 -8.15 -7.18
C THR A 58 -1.38 -8.71 -8.07
N ARG A 59 -0.65 -7.86 -8.81
CA ARG A 59 0.51 -8.29 -9.62
C ARG A 59 1.65 -8.83 -8.75
N PHE A 60 1.78 -8.35 -7.52
CA PHE A 60 2.70 -8.93 -6.54
C PHE A 60 2.24 -10.29 -5.99
N GLY A 61 1.02 -10.74 -6.34
CA GLY A 61 0.44 -12.00 -5.89
C GLY A 61 0.05 -11.98 -4.42
N LEU A 62 -0.35 -10.82 -3.89
CA LEU A 62 -0.70 -10.65 -2.49
C LEU A 62 -2.20 -10.84 -2.27
N LEU A 63 -2.54 -11.41 -1.12
CA LEU A 63 -3.87 -11.30 -0.51
C LEU A 63 -3.92 -10.01 0.29
N PHE A 64 -4.93 -9.17 0.06
CA PHE A 64 -5.06 -7.89 0.75
C PHE A 64 -6.52 -7.41 0.84
N SER A 65 -6.76 -6.55 1.81
CA SER A 65 -7.84 -5.58 1.81
C SER A 65 -7.23 -4.18 1.83
N LEU A 66 -7.73 -3.28 0.98
CA LEU A 66 -7.35 -1.87 0.95
C LEU A 66 -8.58 -1.02 1.22
N GLU A 67 -8.44 -0.10 2.16
CA GLU A 67 -9.49 0.85 2.53
C GLU A 67 -9.02 2.27 2.23
N LEU A 68 -9.86 3.04 1.53
CA LEU A 68 -9.63 4.45 1.26
C LEU A 68 -10.59 5.28 2.10
N TYR A 69 -10.03 6.08 2.98
CA TYR A 69 -10.78 7.01 3.83
C TYR A 69 -10.69 8.45 3.29
N GLY A 70 -11.79 9.17 3.37
CA GLY A 70 -11.83 10.62 3.11
C GLY A 70 -11.41 11.43 4.33
N ASP A 71 -11.40 12.75 4.17
CA ASP A 71 -10.96 13.70 5.21
C ASP A 71 -11.83 13.65 6.48
N ASP A 72 -13.11 13.28 6.37
CA ASP A 72 -14.03 13.16 7.52
C ASP A 72 -14.00 11.74 8.13
N ALA A 73 -12.96 10.96 7.83
CA ALA A 73 -12.80 9.55 8.20
C ALA A 73 -13.96 8.66 7.69
N GLU A 74 -14.64 9.06 6.62
CA GLU A 74 -15.59 8.20 5.95
C GLU A 74 -14.88 7.18 5.07
N LEU A 75 -15.37 5.94 5.05
CA LEU A 75 -14.90 4.94 4.09
C LEU A 75 -15.45 5.28 2.70
N LEU A 76 -14.57 5.73 1.79
CA LEU A 76 -14.93 6.08 0.42
C LEU A 76 -14.93 4.86 -0.49
N ARG A 77 -14.00 3.92 -0.25
CA ARG A 77 -13.82 2.74 -1.10
C ARG A 77 -13.09 1.64 -0.35
N GLU A 78 -13.45 0.40 -0.67
CA GLU A 78 -12.76 -0.81 -0.22
C GLU A 78 -12.48 -1.70 -1.44
N ILE A 79 -11.30 -2.32 -1.48
CA ILE A 79 -10.93 -3.32 -2.49
C ILE A 79 -10.26 -4.49 -1.78
N GLU A 80 -10.83 -5.68 -1.98
CA GLU A 80 -10.25 -6.94 -1.53
C GLU A 80 -9.79 -7.76 -2.74
N ALA A 81 -8.63 -8.40 -2.63
CA ALA A 81 -8.14 -9.31 -3.67
C ALA A 81 -7.29 -10.43 -3.11
N GLY A 82 -7.30 -11.55 -3.83
CA GLY A 82 -6.59 -12.79 -3.50
C GLY A 82 -7.56 -13.97 -3.43
N THR A 83 -7.15 -15.11 -3.97
CA THR A 83 -7.90 -16.37 -3.80
C THR A 83 -7.37 -17.05 -2.53
N PRO A 84 -8.22 -17.54 -1.62
CA PRO A 84 -7.79 -18.30 -0.45
C PRO A 84 -6.99 -19.55 -0.80
#